data_AF-A0A7V5UE81-F1
#
_entry.id   AF-A0A7V5UE81-F1
#
_cell.length_a   1.000
_cell.length_b   1.000
_cell.length_c   1.000
_cell.angle_alpha   90.00
_cell.angle_beta   90.00
_cell.angle_gamma   90.00
#
_symmetry.space_group_name_H-M   'P 1'
#
loop_
_entity.id
_entity.type
_entity.pdbx_description
1 polymer ?
#
loop_
_entity_poly.entity_id
_entity_poly.type
_entity_poly.pdbx_seq_one_letter_code
_entity_poly.pdbx_strand_id
1 'polypeptide(L)' 'MKNIKGVLLPFSALKFLGKKPHTVRYPIEKKKTAERYRGFHYNDIEECIGCGTCATICQNEAIDMIKIDGIEPKKGD' A
#
# COMPACT_ATOMS: atom_id res chain seq x y z
N MET A 1 0.45 12.38 -51.33
CA MET A 1 0.26 10.91 -51.14
C MET A 1 0.18 10.62 -49.65
N LYS A 2 -0.93 10.05 -49.16
CA LYS A 2 -1.12 9.73 -47.73
C LYS A 2 -0.03 8.73 -47.29
N ASN A 3 0.58 8.97 -46.13
CA ASN A 3 1.65 8.15 -45.59
C ASN A 3 1.13 6.72 -45.30
N ILE A 4 1.34 5.80 -46.25
CA ILE A 4 0.87 4.41 -46.21
C ILE A 4 1.35 3.67 -44.96
N LYS A 5 2.56 3.99 -44.47
CA LYS A 5 3.09 3.39 -43.24
C LYS A 5 2.26 3.81 -42.03
N GLY A 6 1.80 5.07 -41.97
CA GLY A 6 0.94 5.55 -40.89
C GLY A 6 -0.42 4.85 -40.81
N VAL A 7 -0.97 4.41 -41.96
CA VAL A 7 -2.25 3.70 -42.02
C VAL A 7 -2.11 2.22 -41.67
N LEU A 8 -0.98 1.58 -42.01
CA LEU A 8 -0.77 0.14 -41.83
C LEU A 8 -0.14 -0.24 -40.48
N LEU A 9 0.64 0.65 -39.85
CA LEU A 9 1.30 0.39 -38.57
C LEU A 9 0.36 0.00 -37.41
N PRO A 10 -0.85 0.55 -37.27
CA PRO A 10 -1.79 0.16 -36.20
C PRO A 10 -2.16 -1.33 -36.23
N PHE A 11 -2.20 -1.97 -37.40
CA PHE A 11 -2.50 -3.40 -37.51
C PHE A 11 -1.43 -4.30 -36.86
N SER A 12 -0.23 -3.78 -36.63
CA SER A 12 0.80 -4.48 -35.84
C SER A 12 0.39 -4.76 -34.40
N ALA A 13 -0.64 -4.07 -33.87
CA ALA A 13 -1.20 -4.32 -32.55
C ALA A 13 -1.96 -5.66 -32.46
N LEU A 14 -2.41 -6.22 -33.57
CA LEU A 14 -3.14 -7.49 -33.59
C LEU A 14 -2.31 -8.65 -32.99
N LYS A 15 -0.97 -8.55 -33.01
CA LYS A 15 -0.05 -9.50 -32.38
C LYS A 15 -0.22 -9.64 -30.86
N PHE A 16 -0.89 -8.69 -30.20
CA PHE A 16 -1.11 -8.73 -28.75
C PHE A 16 -2.34 -9.55 -28.36
N LEU A 17 -3.27 -9.86 -29.28
CA LEU A 17 -4.46 -10.67 -28.97
C LEU A 17 -4.12 -12.11 -28.55
N GLY A 18 -3.02 -12.67 -29.06
CA GLY A 18 -2.54 -14.00 -28.69
C GLY A 18 -1.64 -14.02 -27.43
N LYS A 19 -1.31 -12.85 -26.86
CA LYS A 19 -0.48 -12.77 -25.65
C LYS A 19 -1.35 -12.78 -24.41
N LYS A 20 -0.81 -13.33 -23.32
CA LYS A 20 -1.48 -13.24 -22.01
C LYS A 20 -1.62 -11.76 -21.61
N PRO A 21 -2.79 -11.35 -21.07
CA PRO A 21 -3.00 -9.97 -20.64
C PRO A 21 -2.06 -9.66 -19.46
N HIS A 22 -1.42 -8.50 -19.52
CA HIS A 22 -0.53 -8.03 -18.45
C HIS A 22 -1.36 -7.36 -17.34
N THR A 23 -2.18 -8.16 -16.65
CA THR A 23 -3.06 -7.73 -15.57
C THR A 23 -3.05 -8.73 -14.42
N VAL A 24 -3.56 -8.30 -13.26
CA VAL A 24 -3.77 -9.16 -12.09
C VAL A 24 -5.27 -9.18 -11.81
N ARG A 25 -5.85 -10.37 -11.64
CA ARG A 25 -7.29 -10.52 -11.42
C ARG A 25 -7.68 -10.27 -9.96
N TYR A 26 -7.56 -9.03 -9.50
CA TYR A 26 -8.01 -8.66 -8.15
C TYR A 26 -9.55 -8.77 -8.05
N PRO A 27 -10.12 -9.33 -6.95
CA PRO A 27 -9.49 -9.79 -5.71
C PRO A 27 -9.07 -11.28 -5.69
N ILE A 28 -9.34 -12.03 -6.76
CA ILE A 28 -9.10 -13.48 -6.86
C ILE A 28 -7.60 -13.80 -6.79
N GLU A 29 -6.80 -13.06 -7.54
CA GLU A 29 -5.34 -13.15 -7.55
C GLU A 29 -4.76 -11.89 -6.90
N LYS A 30 -3.98 -12.06 -5.83
CA LYS A 30 -3.29 -10.95 -5.16
C LYS A 30 -1.81 -10.96 -5.52
N LYS A 31 -1.27 -9.80 -5.86
CA LYS A 31 0.16 -9.62 -6.08
C LYS A 31 0.89 -9.64 -4.74
N LYS A 32 2.08 -10.28 -4.69
CA LYS A 32 2.97 -10.19 -3.53
C LYS A 32 3.37 -8.72 -3.31
N THR A 33 3.15 -8.21 -2.11
CA THR A 33 3.59 -6.87 -1.70
C THR A 33 5.10 -6.82 -1.55
N ALA A 34 5.67 -5.61 -1.60
CA ALA A 34 7.08 -5.41 -1.27
C ALA A 34 7.35 -5.77 0.19
N GLU A 35 8.57 -6.21 0.50
CA GLU A 35 8.97 -6.64 1.84
C GLU A 35 8.76 -5.56 2.92
N ARG A 36 9.00 -4.28 2.57
CA ARG A 36 8.83 -3.11 3.46
C ARG A 36 7.61 -2.26 3.08
N TYR A 37 6.55 -2.88 2.57
CA TYR A 37 5.31 -2.15 2.25
C TYR A 37 4.70 -1.56 3.53
N ARG A 38 4.46 -0.25 3.54
CA ARG A 38 3.77 0.45 4.64
C ARG A 38 2.27 0.22 4.52
N GLY A 39 1.78 -0.80 5.22
CA GLY A 39 0.35 -1.15 5.29
C GLY A 39 -0.35 -0.44 6.45
N PHE A 40 -1.29 -1.15 7.08
CA PHE A 40 -1.97 -0.66 8.26
C PHE A 40 -1.05 -0.64 9.48
N HIS A 41 -1.26 0.35 10.35
CA HIS A 41 -0.58 0.43 11.63
C HIS A 41 -1.00 -0.76 12.51
N TYR A 42 -0.01 -1.37 13.16
CA TYR A 42 -0.20 -2.37 14.20
C TYR A 42 0.48 -1.83 15.45
N ASN A 43 -0.27 -1.74 16.55
CA ASN A 43 0.26 -1.29 17.83
C ASN A 43 0.48 -2.50 18.73
N ASP A 44 1.73 -2.79 19.07
CA ASP A 44 2.05 -3.82 20.04
C ASP A 44 1.86 -3.27 21.45
N ILE A 45 0.78 -3.67 22.11
CA ILE A 45 0.38 -3.12 23.42
C ILE A 45 1.32 -3.58 24.54
N GLU A 46 2.03 -4.69 24.38
CA GLU A 46 2.97 -5.17 25.40
C GLU A 46 4.25 -4.33 25.43
N GLU A 47 4.65 -3.80 24.27
CA GLU A 47 5.78 -2.88 24.09
C GLU A 47 5.38 -1.40 24.23
N CYS A 48 4.12 -1.07 23.97
CA CYS A 48 3.63 0.31 24.07
C CYS A 48 3.68 0.82 25.52
N ILE A 49 4.51 1.84 25.75
CA ILE A 49 4.62 2.53 27.04
C ILE A 49 3.75 3.79 27.15
N GLY A 50 2.96 4.10 26.11
CA GLY A 50 2.08 5.26 26.10
C GLY A 50 2.79 6.63 26.10
N CYS A 51 4.02 6.72 25.58
CA CYS A 51 4.80 7.97 25.60
C CYS A 51 4.24 9.11 24.72
N GLY A 52 3.35 8.79 23.77
CA GLY A 52 2.70 9.79 22.92
C GLY A 52 3.55 10.34 21.77
N THR A 53 4.82 9.95 21.64
CA THR A 53 5.71 10.45 20.57
C THR A 53 5.14 10.21 19.16
N CYS A 54 4.46 9.09 18.94
CA CYS A 54 3.80 8.78 17.67
C CYS A 54 2.69 9.78 17.31
N ALA A 55 1.90 10.21 18.30
CA ALA A 55 0.89 11.24 18.12
C ALA A 55 1.53 12.62 17.88
N THR A 56 2.54 12.97 18.67
CA THR A 56 3.26 14.26 18.56
C THR A 56 3.94 14.45 17.21
N ILE A 57 4.53 13.39 16.64
CA ILE A 57 5.23 13.47 15.34
C ILE A 57 4.27 13.36 14.15
N CYS A 58 3.00 12.99 14.38
CA CYS A 58 2.03 12.79 13.31
C CYS A 58 1.65 14.14 12.68
N GLN A 59 2.07 14.35 11.44
CA GLN A 59 1.78 15.58 10.69
C GLN A 59 0.29 15.77 10.40
N ASN A 60 -0.49 14.68 10.43
CA ASN A 60 -1.90 14.68 10.09
C ASN A 60 -2.80 14.67 11.32
N GLU A 61 -2.22 14.68 12.53
CA GLU A 61 -2.97 14.59 13.81
C GLU A 61 -3.96 13.41 13.83
N ALA A 62 -3.58 12.28 13.23
CA ALA A 62 -4.46 11.13 13.00
C ALA A 62 -4.40 10.06 14.12
N ILE A 63 -3.76 10.37 15.25
CA ILE A 63 -3.54 9.42 16.35
C ILE A 63 -4.01 10.07 17.64
N ASP A 64 -5.05 9.47 18.24
CA ASP A 64 -5.56 9.86 19.55
C ASP A 64 -5.00 8.94 20.65
N MET A 65 -4.50 9.55 21.71
CA MET A 65 -4.04 8.83 22.89
C MET A 65 -5.22 8.51 23.80
N ILE A 66 -5.46 7.22 24.06
CA ILE A 66 -6.51 6.75 24.96
C ILE A 66 -5.91 5.98 26.14
N LYS A 67 -6.63 6.00 27.27
CA LYS A 67 -6.35 5.10 28.40
C LYS A 67 -7.17 3.83 28.21
N ILE A 68 -6.56 2.69 28.47
CA ILE A 68 -7.20 1.38 28.38
C ILE A 68 -7.29 0.81 29.79
N ASP A 69 -8.49 0.40 30.19
CA ASP A 69 -8.69 -0.19 31.52
C ASP A 69 -7.89 -1.49 31.66
N GLY A 70 -7.14 -1.61 32.75
CA GLY A 70 -6.34 -2.80 33.07
C GLY A 70 -4.98 -2.86 32.37
N ILE A 71 -4.59 -1.84 31.59
CA ILE A 71 -3.28 -1.74 30.96
C ILE A 71 -2.59 -0.47 31.45
N GLU A 72 -1.68 -0.65 32.41
CA GLU A 72 -0.88 0.45 32.92
C GLU A 72 0.34 0.70 32.01
N PRO A 73 0.59 1.96 31.60
CA PRO A 73 1.76 2.29 30.82
C PRO A 73 3.03 2.03 31.64
N LYS A 74 3.95 1.26 31.07
CA LYS A 74 5.26 1.04 31.67
C LYS A 74 6.04 2.36 31.64
N LYS A 75 6.87 2.61 32.65
CA LYS A 75 7.75 3.78 32.67
C LYS A 75 8.82 3.60 31.58
N GLY A 76 8.82 4.48 30.58
CA GLY A 76 9.95 4.63 29.65
C GLY A 76 11.13 5.26 30.38
N ASP A 77 12.35 4.89 29.98
CA ASP A 77 13.60 5.44 30.51
C ASP A 77 13.70 6.96 30.35
#